data_AF-A0A8A4TS64-F1
#
_entry.id   AF-A0A8A4TS64-F1
#
_cell.length_a   1.000
_cell.length_b   1.000
_cell.length_c   1.000
_cell.angle_alpha   90.00
_cell.angle_beta   90.00
_cell.angle_gamma   90.00
#
_symmetry.space_group_name_H-M   'P 1'
#
loop_
_entity.id
_entity.type
_entity.pdbx_description
1 polymer ?
#
loop_
_entity_poly.entity_id
_entity_poly.type
_entity_poly.pdbx_seq_one_letter_code
_entity_poly.pdbx_strand_id
1 'polypeptide(L)'
;MTAVQSGSSPVDPFIAEELSPEALDFQEPAYGKTEFNFTDRAAKIAHQLQQTRGAFTLGVFGDWGSGKTTFCNLIGSHLETMASGIVWVRFNAWRSEDRESPILHLLETIQDRIETKRRVVGKAIRNGFKGLIYGTKPSLEINLPGTGKVKLETDLGKAIDREAQLNARFTDQMPFATSFRKLSQAMQQSKKVKLVVFVDDLDRCTPARAIKLLEQIKLILDLPNTIIILALNKRLFDD
;
A
#
# COMPACT_ATOMS: atom_id res chain seq x y z
N MET A 1 37.79 -20.58 18.39
CA MET A 1 38.75 -19.52 18.02
C MET A 1 38.81 -19.44 16.52
N THR A 2 38.40 -18.31 15.94
CA THR A 2 39.10 -17.54 14.90
C THR A 2 38.17 -16.40 14.50
N ALA A 3 38.56 -15.19 14.88
CA ALA A 3 37.96 -13.95 14.44
C ALA A 3 38.66 -13.50 13.16
N VAL A 4 37.91 -12.93 12.21
CA VAL A 4 38.43 -11.96 11.23
C VAL A 4 37.39 -10.85 11.13
N GLN A 5 37.74 -9.68 11.63
CA GLN A 5 37.11 -8.40 11.27
C GLN A 5 37.83 -7.84 10.05
N SER A 6 37.08 -7.39 9.05
CA SER A 6 37.48 -6.26 8.21
C SER A 6 36.28 -5.35 8.02
N GLY A 7 36.46 -4.07 8.38
CA GLY A 7 35.43 -3.07 8.36
C GLY A 7 35.29 -2.40 7.00
N SER A 8 34.05 -2.19 6.59
CA SER A 8 33.63 -1.05 5.77
C SER A 8 32.13 -0.84 6.05
N SER A 9 31.81 0.29 6.67
CA SER A 9 30.47 0.66 7.15
C SER A 9 29.36 0.48 6.11
N PRO A 10 28.29 -0.29 6.41
CA PRO A 10 27.06 -0.27 5.64
C PRO A 10 25.91 0.35 6.44
N VAL A 11 25.29 1.33 5.79
CA VAL A 11 23.90 1.81 5.92
C VAL A 11 23.03 0.99 6.90
N ASP A 12 22.56 1.62 7.98
CA ASP A 12 21.61 1.04 8.93
C ASP A 12 20.38 0.51 8.18
N PRO A 13 20.17 -0.83 8.11
CA PRO A 13 18.94 -1.37 7.61
C PRO A 13 17.89 -1.17 8.71
N PHE A 14 16.78 -0.52 8.35
CA PHE A 14 15.58 -0.45 9.18
C PHE A 14 15.32 -1.84 9.76
N ILE A 15 15.53 -1.99 11.07
CA ILE A 15 15.21 -3.21 11.81
C ILE A 15 13.70 -3.38 11.63
N ALA A 16 13.32 -4.35 10.79
CA ALA A 16 12.05 -5.01 10.92
C ALA A 16 12.06 -5.59 12.33
N GLU A 17 11.36 -4.93 13.26
CA GLU A 17 11.04 -5.52 14.53
C GLU A 17 10.07 -6.66 14.20
N GLU A 18 10.66 -7.83 13.95
CA GLU A 18 9.97 -9.09 13.87
C GLU A 18 9.26 -9.24 15.21
N LEU A 19 7.95 -8.98 15.22
CA LEU A 19 7.12 -9.26 16.38
C LEU A 19 7.40 -10.70 16.77
N SER A 20 8.00 -10.90 17.94
CA SER A 20 8.40 -12.22 18.43
C SER A 20 7.24 -13.20 18.24
N PRO A 21 7.48 -14.45 17.81
CA PRO A 21 6.41 -15.45 17.62
C PRO A 21 5.48 -15.58 18.84
N GLU A 22 6.02 -15.33 20.03
CA GLU A 22 5.32 -15.34 21.32
C GLU A 22 4.32 -14.18 21.52
N ALA A 23 4.47 -13.06 20.80
CA ALA A 23 3.56 -11.90 20.87
C ALA A 23 2.26 -12.10 20.08
N LEU A 24 2.16 -13.21 19.33
CA LEU A 24 1.02 -13.60 18.50
C LEU A 24 0.46 -14.99 18.87
N ASP A 25 0.94 -15.60 19.95
CA ASP A 25 0.42 -16.89 20.41
C ASP A 25 -0.92 -16.72 21.14
N PHE A 26 -1.99 -16.68 20.35
CA PHE A 26 -3.36 -16.77 20.87
C PHE A 26 -3.69 -18.24 21.13
N GLN A 27 -3.41 -18.72 22.35
CA GLN A 27 -3.93 -20.02 22.79
C GLN A 27 -5.46 -20.05 22.64
N GLU A 28 -5.96 -20.98 21.83
CA GLU A 28 -7.39 -21.18 21.57
C GLU A 28 -8.13 -21.71 22.80
N PRO A 29 -9.27 -21.12 23.20
CA PRO A 29 -10.29 -21.86 23.93
C PRO A 29 -11.17 -22.62 22.93
N ALA A 30 -11.50 -23.85 23.31
CA ALA A 30 -12.25 -24.82 22.53
C ALA A 30 -13.52 -24.24 21.86
N TYR A 31 -13.62 -24.55 20.57
CA TYR A 31 -14.74 -24.38 19.64
C TYR A 31 -16.13 -24.08 20.25
N GLY A 32 -16.66 -22.91 19.89
CA GLY A 32 -18.09 -22.58 20.00
C GLY A 32 -18.38 -21.09 19.83
N LYS A 33 -19.18 -20.71 18.80
CA LYS A 33 -19.69 -19.37 18.43
C LYS A 33 -18.86 -18.57 17.42
N THR A 34 -19.12 -18.82 16.14
CA THR A 34 -18.36 -18.31 14.98
C THR A 34 -18.67 -16.87 14.55
N GLU A 35 -19.65 -16.17 15.15
CA GLU A 35 -19.95 -14.76 14.79
C GLU A 35 -19.46 -13.72 15.83
N PHE A 36 -19.39 -14.08 17.11
CA PHE A 36 -19.01 -13.13 18.17
C PHE A 36 -17.50 -12.84 18.24
N ASN A 37 -16.65 -13.78 17.79
CA ASN A 37 -15.20 -13.62 17.93
C ASN A 37 -14.56 -12.74 16.84
N PHE A 38 -15.14 -12.67 15.64
CA PHE A 38 -14.57 -11.84 14.56
C PHE A 38 -14.71 -10.36 14.83
N THR A 39 -15.86 -9.91 15.33
CA THR A 39 -16.09 -8.50 15.66
C THR A 39 -15.14 -8.04 16.75
N ASP A 40 -15.02 -8.78 17.85
CA ASP A 40 -14.14 -8.41 18.96
C ASP A 40 -12.65 -8.42 18.57
N ARG A 41 -12.22 -9.42 17.79
CA ARG A 41 -10.84 -9.47 17.26
C ARG A 41 -10.58 -8.34 16.28
N ALA A 42 -11.51 -8.05 15.37
CA ALA A 42 -11.40 -6.96 14.42
C ALA A 42 -11.32 -5.61 15.12
N ALA A 43 -12.12 -5.39 16.17
CA ALA A 43 -12.07 -4.18 16.99
C ALA A 43 -10.72 -4.01 17.70
N LYS A 44 -10.17 -5.09 18.29
CA LYS A 44 -8.85 -5.07 18.92
C LYS A 44 -7.74 -4.74 17.93
N ILE A 45 -7.75 -5.38 16.75
CA ILE A 45 -6.79 -5.09 15.69
C ILE A 45 -6.93 -3.64 15.23
N ALA A 46 -8.15 -3.16 14.97
CA ALA A 46 -8.38 -1.77 14.57
C ALA A 46 -7.81 -0.77 15.60
N HIS A 47 -7.99 -1.04 16.89
CA HIS A 47 -7.40 -0.23 17.97
C HIS A 47 -5.87 -0.24 17.93
N GLN A 48 -5.25 -1.42 17.76
CA GLN A 48 -3.80 -1.52 17.61
C GLN A 48 -3.31 -0.77 16.36
N LEU A 49 -3.92 -1.01 15.20
CA LEU A 49 -3.57 -0.34 13.94
C LEU A 49 -3.71 1.18 14.04
N GLN A 50 -4.68 1.70 14.81
CA GLN A 50 -4.80 3.13 15.09
C GLN A 50 -3.58 3.67 15.86
N GLN A 51 -3.08 2.93 16.84
CA GLN A 51 -2.01 3.36 17.73
C GLN A 51 -0.60 3.14 17.16
N THR A 52 -0.40 2.10 16.35
CA THR A 52 0.89 1.76 15.76
C THR A 52 1.39 2.88 14.86
N ARG A 53 2.67 3.25 14.99
CA ARG A 53 3.32 4.24 14.12
C ARG A 53 4.20 3.54 13.09
N GLY A 54 4.51 4.24 12.01
CA GLY A 54 5.33 3.70 10.93
C GLY A 54 4.50 3.09 9.82
N ALA A 55 5.21 2.44 8.89
CA ALA A 55 4.62 1.76 7.75
C ALA A 55 4.95 0.27 7.81
N PHE A 56 3.95 -0.58 7.56
CA PHE A 56 4.10 -2.03 7.61
C PHE A 56 2.97 -2.75 6.87
N THR A 57 3.19 -4.04 6.62
CA THR A 57 2.21 -4.93 6.00
C THR A 57 1.68 -5.92 7.04
N LEU A 58 0.36 -6.09 7.12
CA LEU A 58 -0.33 -7.10 7.89
C LEU A 58 -0.91 -8.16 6.95
N GLY A 59 -0.43 -9.40 7.06
CA GLY A 59 -1.01 -10.54 6.35
C GLY A 59 -2.18 -11.14 7.14
N VAL A 60 -3.32 -11.35 6.47
CA VAL A 60 -4.48 -12.08 7.00
C VAL A 60 -4.62 -13.37 6.21
N PHE A 61 -4.28 -14.49 6.84
CA PHE A 61 -4.22 -15.81 6.21
C PHE A 61 -5.42 -16.67 6.59
N GLY A 62 -5.82 -17.55 5.68
CA GLY A 62 -6.88 -18.53 5.91
C GLY A 62 -7.36 -19.16 4.61
N ASP A 63 -8.08 -20.27 4.70
CA ASP A 63 -8.60 -20.99 3.54
C ASP A 63 -9.66 -20.18 2.78
N TRP A 64 -9.99 -20.65 1.58
CA TRP A 64 -11.12 -20.12 0.83
C TRP A 64 -12.42 -20.25 1.64
N GLY A 65 -13.22 -19.18 1.68
CA GLY A 65 -14.48 -19.17 2.43
C GLY A 65 -14.34 -18.97 3.95
N SER A 66 -13.12 -18.82 4.48
CA SER A 66 -12.91 -18.62 5.93
C SER A 66 -13.35 -17.25 6.48
N GLY A 67 -13.83 -16.35 5.62
CA GLY A 67 -14.31 -15.03 6.01
C GLY A 67 -13.25 -13.93 6.09
N LYS A 68 -12.04 -14.11 5.50
CA LYS A 68 -10.97 -13.08 5.48
C LYS A 68 -11.46 -11.70 5.05
N THR A 69 -12.14 -11.62 3.90
CA THR A 69 -12.71 -10.36 3.40
C THR A 69 -13.69 -9.75 4.40
N THR A 70 -14.55 -10.56 5.02
CA THR A 70 -15.49 -10.10 6.06
C THR A 70 -14.72 -9.55 7.27
N PHE A 71 -13.70 -10.27 7.74
CA PHE A 71 -12.87 -9.87 8.86
C PHE A 71 -12.12 -8.55 8.59
N CYS A 72 -11.48 -8.41 7.43
CA CYS A 72 -10.81 -7.17 7.03
C CYS A 72 -11.78 -6.00 6.88
N ASN A 73 -13.00 -6.25 6.37
CA ASN A 73 -14.03 -5.22 6.30
C ASN A 73 -14.49 -4.77 7.69
N LEU A 74 -14.63 -5.69 8.66
CA LEU A 74 -14.93 -5.34 10.05
C LEU A 74 -13.83 -4.46 10.65
N ILE A 75 -12.56 -4.79 10.43
CA ILE A 75 -11.43 -3.94 10.84
C ILE A 75 -11.59 -2.54 10.24
N GLY A 76 -11.85 -2.45 8.93
CA GLY A 76 -12.09 -1.19 8.23
C GLY A 76 -13.23 -0.36 8.83
N SER A 77 -14.37 -0.98 9.12
CA SER A 77 -15.52 -0.32 9.75
C SER A 77 -15.20 0.22 11.14
N HIS A 78 -14.45 -0.52 11.96
CA HIS A 78 -13.97 -0.02 13.24
C HIS A 78 -12.99 1.15 13.06
N LEU A 79 -12.01 1.05 12.16
CA LEU A 79 -11.06 2.14 11.89
C LEU A 79 -11.75 3.43 11.45
N GLU A 80 -12.76 3.34 10.57
CA GLU A 80 -13.50 4.51 10.07
C GLU A 80 -14.34 5.19 11.15
N THR A 81 -14.85 4.43 12.12
CA THR A 81 -15.63 4.96 13.25
C THR A 81 -14.75 5.52 14.37
N MET A 82 -13.56 4.95 14.57
CA MET A 82 -12.65 5.32 15.67
C MET A 82 -11.90 6.64 15.45
N ALA A 83 -11.46 6.94 14.22
CA ALA A 83 -10.72 8.17 13.96
C ALA A 83 -10.95 8.75 12.55
N SER A 84 -11.28 10.04 12.51
CA SER A 84 -11.51 10.78 11.27
C SER A 84 -10.25 10.92 10.40
N GLY A 85 -9.06 10.78 10.99
CA GLY A 85 -7.76 10.83 10.32
C GLY A 85 -7.31 9.54 9.63
N ILE A 86 -8.02 8.42 9.84
CA ILE A 86 -7.73 7.17 9.14
C ILE A 86 -8.40 7.19 7.76
N VAL A 87 -7.64 6.99 6.70
CA VAL A 87 -8.14 6.81 5.34
C VAL A 87 -8.15 5.32 5.06
N TRP A 88 -9.32 4.69 5.19
CA TRP A 88 -9.52 3.29 4.84
C TRP A 88 -9.76 3.15 3.34
N VAL A 89 -8.97 2.31 2.69
CA VAL A 89 -9.02 2.04 1.25
C VAL A 89 -9.17 0.54 1.05
N ARG A 90 -10.22 0.12 0.35
CA ARG A 90 -10.36 -1.26 -0.09
C ARG A 90 -10.07 -1.35 -1.57
N PHE A 91 -9.13 -2.20 -1.94
CA PHE A 91 -8.71 -2.46 -3.31
C PHE A 91 -8.85 -3.94 -3.61
N ASN A 92 -9.53 -4.27 -4.71
CA ASN A 92 -9.64 -5.64 -5.20
C ASN A 92 -8.63 -5.83 -6.34
N ALA A 93 -7.62 -6.65 -6.09
CA ALA A 93 -6.52 -6.87 -7.02
C ALA A 93 -7.00 -7.52 -8.32
N TRP A 94 -7.82 -8.57 -8.19
CA TRP A 94 -8.34 -9.33 -9.32
C TRP A 94 -9.21 -8.49 -10.27
N ARG A 95 -10.08 -7.61 -9.75
CA ARG A 95 -10.87 -6.67 -10.57
C ARG A 95 -10.03 -5.66 -11.35
N SER A 96 -8.75 -5.53 -11.01
CA SER A 96 -7.81 -4.61 -11.63
C SER A 96 -6.83 -5.33 -12.56
N GLU A 97 -6.94 -6.65 -12.70
CA GLU A 97 -5.98 -7.48 -13.44
C GLU A 97 -5.92 -7.13 -14.92
N ASP A 98 -7.08 -6.89 -15.54
CA ASP A 98 -7.19 -6.57 -16.97
C ASP A 98 -6.75 -5.14 -17.30
N ARG A 99 -6.47 -4.30 -16.28
CA ARG A 99 -6.00 -2.94 -16.52
C ARG A 99 -4.52 -2.93 -16.93
N GLU A 100 -4.15 -1.97 -17.77
CA GLU A 100 -2.76 -1.76 -18.18
C GLU A 100 -1.84 -1.49 -16.99
N SER A 101 -2.33 -0.75 -15.98
CA SER A 101 -1.58 -0.39 -14.77
C SER A 101 -2.42 -0.59 -13.50
N PRO A 102 -2.25 -1.72 -12.77
CA PRO A 102 -2.93 -1.99 -11.51
C PRO A 102 -2.66 -0.93 -10.42
N ILE A 103 -1.42 -0.44 -10.36
CA ILE A 103 -1.02 0.62 -9.42
C ILE A 103 -1.72 1.95 -9.68
N LEU A 104 -1.97 2.31 -10.95
CA LEU A 104 -2.75 3.51 -11.26
C LEU A 104 -4.16 3.40 -10.67
N HIS A 105 -4.82 2.26 -10.84
CA HIS A 105 -6.15 2.05 -10.27
C HIS A 105 -6.13 2.05 -8.73
N LEU A 106 -5.08 1.51 -8.11
CA LEU A 106 -4.90 1.61 -6.66
C LEU A 106 -4.74 3.07 -6.22
N LEU A 107 -3.90 3.85 -6.89
CA LEU A 107 -3.70 5.27 -6.60
C LEU A 107 -5.00 6.08 -6.81
N GLU A 108 -5.76 5.81 -7.87
CA GLU A 108 -7.09 6.39 -8.10
C GLU A 108 -8.05 6.06 -6.95
N THR A 109 -8.08 4.79 -6.52
CA THR A 109 -8.92 4.34 -5.40
C THR A 109 -8.54 5.04 -4.09
N ILE A 110 -7.23 5.22 -3.83
CA ILE A 110 -6.74 5.97 -2.68
C ILE A 110 -7.15 7.44 -2.78
N GLN A 111 -6.97 8.06 -3.94
CA GLN A 111 -7.30 9.45 -4.20
C GLN A 111 -8.79 9.73 -3.97
N ASP A 112 -9.68 8.84 -4.41
CA ASP A 112 -11.13 8.95 -4.18
C ASP A 112 -11.44 8.95 -2.69
N ARG A 113 -10.85 8.02 -1.92
CA ARG A 113 -11.02 7.95 -0.45
C ARG A 113 -10.44 9.14 0.28
N ILE A 114 -9.34 9.68 -0.21
CA ILE A 114 -8.73 10.90 0.33
C ILE A 114 -9.64 12.11 0.12
N GLU A 115 -10.32 12.22 -1.03
CA GLU A 115 -11.21 13.34 -1.33
C GLU A 115 -12.50 13.30 -0.49
N THR A 116 -13.03 12.12 -0.16
CA THR A 116 -14.16 12.03 0.79
C THR A 116 -13.77 12.54 2.19
N LYS A 117 -12.49 12.45 2.56
CA LYS A 117 -11.92 12.95 3.81
C LYS A 117 -11.20 14.30 3.68
N ARG A 118 -11.49 15.11 2.65
CA ARG A 118 -10.81 16.41 2.36
C ARG A 118 -10.75 17.43 3.50
N ARG A 119 -11.64 17.33 4.51
CA ARG A 119 -11.64 18.19 5.70
C ARG A 119 -10.54 17.82 6.68
N VAL A 120 -10.15 16.55 6.70
CA VAL A 120 -9.11 16.00 7.59
C VAL A 120 -7.79 15.84 6.83
N VAL A 121 -7.85 15.39 5.58
CA VAL A 121 -6.67 15.23 4.72
C VAL A 121 -6.30 16.55 4.06
N GLY A 122 -5.15 17.10 4.47
CA GLY A 122 -4.63 18.39 4.00
C GLY A 122 -4.34 18.43 2.50
N LYS A 123 -4.40 19.63 1.90
CA LYS A 123 -4.18 19.85 0.46
C LYS A 123 -2.85 19.28 -0.05
N ALA A 124 -1.79 19.30 0.75
CA ALA A 124 -0.48 18.77 0.36
C ALA A 124 -0.53 17.27 0.04
N ILE A 125 -1.17 16.46 0.89
CA ILE A 125 -1.35 15.01 0.65
C ILE A 125 -2.24 14.78 -0.56
N ARG A 126 -3.38 15.50 -0.67
CA ARG A 126 -4.30 15.38 -1.81
C ARG A 126 -3.63 15.71 -3.14
N ASN A 127 -2.86 16.79 -3.17
CA ASN A 127 -2.15 17.21 -4.38
C ASN A 127 -0.96 16.29 -4.67
N GLY A 128 -0.34 15.70 -3.65
CA GLY A 128 0.71 14.68 -3.82
C GLY A 128 0.19 13.45 -4.58
N PHE A 129 -0.93 12.87 -4.14
CA PHE A 129 -1.56 11.75 -4.86
C PHE A 129 -2.04 12.14 -6.26
N LYS A 130 -2.65 13.33 -6.44
CA LYS A 130 -2.95 13.85 -7.80
C LYS A 130 -1.71 14.00 -8.66
N GLY A 131 -0.57 14.40 -8.08
CA GLY A 131 0.71 14.48 -8.78
C GLY A 131 1.24 13.10 -9.20
N LEU A 132 1.01 12.05 -8.41
CA LEU A 132 1.35 10.69 -8.82
C LEU A 132 0.48 10.19 -9.98
N ILE A 133 -0.82 10.48 -9.94
CA ILE A 133 -1.80 10.00 -10.93
C ILE A 133 -1.69 10.80 -12.24
N TYR A 134 -1.61 12.12 -12.13
CA TYR A 134 -1.73 13.05 -13.26
C TYR A 134 -0.43 13.81 -13.58
N GLY A 135 0.54 13.86 -12.67
CA GLY A 135 1.83 14.53 -12.90
C GLY A 135 2.74 13.80 -13.90
N THR A 136 2.42 12.54 -14.22
CA THR A 136 3.00 11.79 -15.34
C THR A 136 2.23 11.95 -16.64
N LYS A 137 1.11 12.69 -16.65
CA LYS A 137 0.42 13.14 -17.86
C LYS A 137 0.73 14.60 -18.19
N PRO A 138 1.97 15.00 -18.55
CA PRO A 138 2.05 16.00 -19.59
C PRO A 138 1.69 15.27 -20.87
N SER A 139 0.45 15.37 -21.34
CA SER A 139 0.22 15.22 -22.77
C SER A 139 1.02 16.35 -23.42
N LEU A 140 2.30 16.09 -23.70
CA LEU A 140 3.16 17.02 -24.39
C LEU A 140 2.63 17.03 -25.82
N GLU A 141 1.84 18.04 -26.15
CA GLU A 141 1.47 18.31 -27.54
C GLU A 141 2.71 18.86 -28.24
N ILE A 142 3.48 17.98 -28.86
CA ILE A 142 4.59 18.38 -29.71
C ILE A 142 3.97 18.76 -31.05
N ASN A 143 4.12 20.01 -31.46
CA ASN A 143 3.71 20.43 -32.79
C ASN A 143 4.87 20.14 -33.75
N LEU A 144 4.76 19.06 -34.52
CA LEU A 144 5.76 18.72 -35.54
C LEU A 144 5.35 19.34 -36.89
N PRO A 145 6.22 20.15 -37.52
CA PRO A 145 5.95 20.72 -38.83
C PRO A 145 5.63 19.62 -39.85
N GLY A 146 4.47 19.72 -40.52
CA GLY A 146 4.03 18.77 -41.54
C GLY A 146 3.33 17.50 -41.01
N THR A 147 3.33 17.25 -39.70
CA THR A 147 2.69 16.06 -39.08
C THR A 147 1.63 16.41 -38.03
N GLY A 148 1.53 17.67 -37.61
CA GLY A 148 0.49 18.15 -36.69
C GLY A 148 0.86 17.97 -35.22
N LYS A 149 -0.15 18.10 -34.33
CA LYS A 149 0.03 17.93 -32.89
C LYS A 149 0.08 16.45 -32.53
N VAL A 150 1.21 16.00 -32.00
CA VAL A 150 1.37 14.64 -31.47
C VAL A 150 1.33 14.70 -29.95
N LYS A 151 0.43 13.92 -29.33
CA LYS A 151 0.36 13.75 -27.87
C LYS A 151 1.23 12.59 -27.44
N LEU A 152 2.26 12.87 -26.65
CA LEU A 152 3.07 11.85 -26.01
C LEU A 152 2.47 11.50 -24.64
N GLU A 153 1.99 10.28 -24.45
CA GLU A 153 1.48 9.80 -23.16
C GLU A 153 2.58 9.02 -22.44
N THR A 154 2.99 9.47 -21.25
CA THR A 154 3.88 8.69 -20.39
C THR A 154 3.01 7.83 -19.48
N ASP A 155 2.95 6.54 -19.80
CA ASP A 155 2.26 5.53 -19.00
C ASP A 155 2.87 5.48 -17.59
N LEU A 156 2.03 5.75 -16.58
CA LEU A 156 2.42 5.69 -15.16
C LEU A 156 2.94 4.30 -14.77
N GLY A 157 2.35 3.24 -15.34
CA GLY A 157 2.83 1.88 -15.17
C GLY A 157 4.27 1.72 -15.65
N LYS A 158 4.61 2.28 -16.82
CA LYS A 158 5.99 2.25 -17.33
C LYS A 158 6.96 3.10 -16.52
N ALA A 159 6.50 4.21 -15.95
CA ALA A 159 7.32 5.05 -15.06
C ALA A 159 7.66 4.29 -13.77
N ILE A 160 6.66 3.65 -13.15
CA ILE A 160 6.84 2.85 -11.93
C ILE A 160 7.63 1.58 -12.23
N ASP A 161 7.38 0.89 -13.35
CA ASP A 161 8.13 -0.31 -13.73
C ASP A 161 9.62 0.03 -13.99
N ARG A 162 9.91 1.20 -14.60
CA ARG A 162 11.29 1.71 -14.74
C ARG A 162 11.92 2.02 -13.38
N GLU A 163 11.14 2.56 -12.46
CA GLU A 163 11.59 2.90 -11.11
C GLU A 163 11.86 1.65 -10.26
N ALA A 164 11.01 0.63 -10.34
CA ALA A 164 11.20 -0.67 -9.69
C ALA A 164 12.44 -1.43 -10.23
N GLN A 165 12.77 -1.25 -11.52
CA GLN A 165 13.99 -1.80 -12.13
C GLN A 165 15.26 -1.03 -11.75
N LEU A 166 15.13 0.24 -11.36
CA LEU A 166 16.23 1.12 -10.95
C LEU A 166 16.34 1.17 -9.41
N ASN A 167 16.76 0.06 -8.79
CA ASN A 167 17.05 -0.01 -7.35
C ASN A 167 18.17 0.93 -6.84
N ALA A 168 18.62 1.92 -7.60
CA ALA A 168 19.59 2.90 -7.14
C ALA A 168 19.52 4.17 -7.99
N ARG A 169 19.45 5.31 -7.30
CA ARG A 169 19.49 6.70 -7.81
C ARG A 169 18.13 7.26 -8.19
N PHE A 170 17.50 7.76 -7.13
CA PHE A 170 16.59 8.90 -7.12
C PHE A 170 17.18 10.11 -7.91
N THR A 171 17.16 10.10 -9.24
CA THR A 171 17.48 11.31 -10.02
C THR A 171 16.28 12.27 -9.97
N ASP A 172 16.52 13.49 -9.50
CA ASP A 172 15.56 14.60 -9.35
C ASP A 172 14.87 15.06 -10.64
N GLN A 173 15.13 14.39 -11.76
CA GLN A 173 14.68 14.78 -13.09
C GLN A 173 13.34 14.13 -13.46
N MET A 174 12.85 13.15 -12.71
CA MET A 174 11.57 12.50 -13.02
C MET A 174 10.38 13.16 -12.30
N PRO A 175 9.30 13.52 -13.02
CA PRO A 175 8.08 14.12 -12.45
C PRO A 175 7.41 13.26 -11.36
N PHE A 176 7.48 11.93 -11.54
CA PHE A 176 6.93 10.98 -10.57
C PHE A 176 7.70 11.00 -9.25
N ALA A 177 9.04 10.82 -9.28
CA ALA A 177 9.89 10.83 -8.10
C ALA A 177 9.73 12.13 -7.28
N THR A 178 9.59 13.27 -7.97
CA THR A 178 9.33 14.56 -7.32
C THR A 178 7.97 14.58 -6.62
N SER A 179 6.91 14.11 -7.28
CA SER A 179 5.56 14.02 -6.69
C SER A 179 5.53 13.05 -5.51
N PHE A 180 6.23 11.92 -5.61
CA PHE A 180 6.33 10.92 -4.56
C PHE A 180 7.04 11.47 -3.32
N ARG A 181 8.18 12.16 -3.48
CA ARG A 181 8.88 12.78 -2.35
C ARG A 181 8.05 13.85 -1.67
N LYS A 182 7.37 14.72 -2.44
CA LYS A 182 6.47 15.74 -1.89
C LYS A 182 5.33 15.10 -1.10
N LEU A 183 4.76 14.01 -1.61
CA LEU A 183 3.72 13.25 -0.93
C LEU A 183 4.27 12.61 0.36
N SER A 184 5.41 11.93 0.29
CA SER A 184 6.06 11.29 1.43
C SER A 184 6.35 12.30 2.54
N GLN A 185 6.94 13.45 2.21
CA GLN A 185 7.16 14.55 3.16
C GLN A 185 5.85 15.08 3.78
N ALA A 186 4.80 15.26 2.97
CA ALA A 186 3.51 15.73 3.46
C ALA A 186 2.85 14.71 4.42
N MET A 187 2.98 13.40 4.14
CA MET A 187 2.50 12.34 5.01
C MET A 187 3.34 12.23 6.30
N GLN A 188 4.65 12.43 6.22
CA GLN A 188 5.54 12.44 7.39
C GLN A 188 5.21 13.57 8.37
N GLN A 189 4.96 14.77 7.85
CA GLN A 189 4.59 15.94 8.65
C GLN A 189 3.18 15.82 9.24
N SER A 190 2.30 15.06 8.57
CA SER A 190 0.93 14.84 9.00
C SER A 190 0.84 13.68 10.00
N LYS A 191 1.09 13.96 11.28
CA LYS A 191 0.89 12.99 12.37
C LYS A 191 -0.56 12.53 12.58
N LYS A 192 -1.52 13.18 11.92
CA LYS A 192 -2.96 12.93 12.09
C LYS A 192 -3.54 12.03 10.99
N VAL A 193 -2.87 11.90 9.85
CA VAL A 193 -3.38 11.13 8.71
C VAL A 193 -2.68 9.79 8.66
N LYS A 194 -3.47 8.73 8.61
CA LYS A 194 -2.99 7.36 8.46
C LYS A 194 -3.69 6.72 7.27
N LEU A 195 -2.92 6.18 6.33
CA LEU A 195 -3.45 5.45 5.20
C LEU A 195 -3.50 3.97 5.55
N VAL A 196 -4.66 3.33 5.40
CA VAL A 196 -4.81 1.88 5.59
C VAL A 196 -5.40 1.30 4.31
N VAL A 197 -4.60 0.52 3.59
CA VAL A 197 -4.98 -0.09 2.31
C VAL A 197 -5.20 -1.58 2.51
N PHE A 198 -6.44 -2.03 2.37
CA PHE A 198 -6.76 -3.44 2.29
C PHE A 198 -6.77 -3.90 0.83
N VAL A 199 -5.86 -4.81 0.50
CA VAL A 199 -5.77 -5.49 -0.80
C VAL A 199 -6.36 -6.89 -0.67
N ASP A 200 -7.39 -7.14 -1.47
CA ASP A 200 -8.20 -8.35 -1.47
C ASP A 200 -8.09 -9.11 -2.79
N ASP A 201 -8.39 -10.41 -2.77
CA ASP A 201 -8.38 -11.32 -3.92
C ASP A 201 -7.07 -11.31 -4.74
N LEU A 202 -5.91 -11.10 -4.08
CA LEU A 202 -4.61 -11.15 -4.76
C LEU A 202 -4.29 -12.56 -5.28
N ASP A 203 -4.74 -13.59 -4.57
CA ASP A 203 -4.60 -15.01 -4.89
C ASP A 203 -5.40 -15.45 -6.13
N ARG A 204 -6.30 -14.60 -6.63
CA ARG A 204 -7.05 -14.85 -7.88
C ARG A 204 -6.38 -14.29 -9.12
N CYS A 205 -5.41 -13.39 -8.97
CA CYS A 205 -4.63 -12.88 -10.08
C CYS A 205 -3.72 -13.98 -10.64
N THR A 206 -3.39 -13.89 -11.93
CA THR A 206 -2.28 -14.63 -12.51
C THR A 206 -0.98 -14.35 -11.74
N PRO A 207 -0.07 -15.33 -11.59
CA PRO A 207 1.16 -15.16 -10.80
C PRO A 207 1.99 -13.94 -11.23
N ALA A 208 2.15 -13.73 -12.54
CA ALA A 208 2.89 -12.58 -13.07
C ALA A 208 2.26 -11.23 -12.67
N ARG A 209 0.92 -11.13 -12.67
CA ARG A 209 0.20 -9.91 -12.28
C ARG A 209 0.23 -9.69 -10.78
N ALA A 210 0.10 -10.76 -9.99
CA ALA A 210 0.21 -10.70 -8.54
C ALA A 210 1.59 -10.19 -8.10
N ILE A 211 2.67 -10.74 -8.67
CA ILE A 211 4.05 -10.31 -8.41
C ILE A 211 4.22 -8.83 -8.79
N LYS A 212 3.81 -8.46 -10.00
CA LYS A 212 3.90 -7.06 -10.47
C LYS A 212 3.16 -6.09 -9.54
N LEU A 213 1.94 -6.44 -9.11
CA LEU A 213 1.19 -5.61 -8.18
C LEU A 213 1.88 -5.52 -6.82
N LEU A 214 2.45 -6.61 -6.29
CA LEU A 214 3.21 -6.61 -5.04
C LEU A 214 4.47 -5.72 -5.13
N GLU A 215 5.20 -5.77 -6.24
CA GLU A 215 6.33 -4.88 -6.51
C GLU A 215 5.90 -3.41 -6.49
N GLN A 216 4.79 -3.10 -7.15
CA GLN A 216 4.25 -1.74 -7.19
C GLN A 216 3.68 -1.29 -5.84
N ILE A 217 3.15 -2.21 -5.03
CA ILE A 217 2.66 -1.93 -3.67
C ILE A 217 3.82 -1.51 -2.74
N LYS A 218 5.05 -1.98 -2.95
CA LYS A 218 6.23 -1.54 -2.16
C LYS A 218 6.38 -0.02 -2.16
N LEU A 219 6.09 0.62 -3.28
CA LEU A 219 6.11 2.07 -3.40
C LEU A 219 5.14 2.76 -2.43
N ILE A 220 3.97 2.16 -2.18
CA ILE A 220 2.99 2.69 -1.22
C ILE A 220 3.43 2.43 0.22
N LEU A 221 4.12 1.32 0.49
CA LEU A 221 4.69 1.03 1.82
C LEU A 221 5.77 2.03 2.23
N ASP A 222 6.51 2.60 1.28
CA ASP A 222 7.51 3.63 1.56
C ASP A 222 6.90 4.99 1.98
N LEU A 223 5.57 5.13 1.92
CA LEU A 223 4.88 6.33 2.42
C LEU A 223 4.72 6.27 3.95
N PRO A 224 5.13 7.31 4.69
CA PRO A 224 4.96 7.37 6.15
C PRO A 224 3.50 7.22 6.58
N ASN A 225 3.28 6.56 7.72
CA ASN A 225 1.95 6.32 8.29
C ASN A 225 1.01 5.53 7.37
N THR A 226 1.54 4.52 6.67
CA THR A 226 0.81 3.67 5.73
C THR A 226 0.82 2.22 6.17
N ILE A 227 -0.36 1.62 6.30
CA ILE A 227 -0.52 0.21 6.64
C ILE A 227 -1.17 -0.48 5.46
N ILE A 228 -0.63 -1.64 5.07
CA ILE A 228 -1.24 -2.48 4.05
C ILE A 228 -1.73 -3.77 4.69
N ILE A 229 -2.99 -4.11 4.45
CA ILE A 229 -3.58 -5.38 4.87
C ILE A 229 -3.71 -6.25 3.62
N LEU A 230 -3.08 -7.43 3.62
CA LEU A 230 -3.19 -8.39 2.53
C LEU A 230 -4.03 -9.58 3.00
N ALA A 231 -5.18 -9.82 2.37
CA ALA A 231 -5.89 -11.09 2.57
C ALA A 231 -5.31 -12.13 1.61
N LEU A 232 -4.74 -13.20 2.18
CA LEU A 232 -4.05 -14.23 1.41
C LEU A 232 -4.62 -15.61 1.74
N ASN A 233 -4.61 -16.48 0.73
CA ASN A 233 -4.89 -17.89 0.92
C ASN A 233 -3.64 -18.59 1.47
N LYS A 234 -3.79 -19.42 2.51
CA LYS A 234 -2.66 -20.06 3.19
C LYS A 234 -1.85 -20.97 2.26
N ARG A 235 -2.51 -21.59 1.28
CA ARG A 235 -1.91 -22.53 0.31
C ARG A 235 -0.89 -21.90 -0.66
N LEU A 236 -0.71 -20.58 -0.66
CA LEU A 236 0.23 -19.90 -1.55
C LEU A 236 1.71 -20.04 -1.13
N PHE A 237 2.01 -20.56 0.06
CA PHE A 237 3.36 -20.63 0.62
C PHE A 237 3.83 -22.05 0.94
N ASP A 238 3.03 -23.08 0.64
CA ASP A 238 3.28 -24.47 1.04
C ASP A 238 3.86 -25.36 -0.09
N ASP A 239 4.16 -24.80 -1.29
CA ASP A 239 4.75 -25.53 -2.43
C ASP A 239 6.03 -24.86 -2.96
#